data_AF-A0A945B449-F1
#
_entry.id   AF-A0A945B449-F1
#
_cell.length_a   1.000
_cell.length_b   1.000
_cell.length_c   1.000
_cell.angle_alpha   90.00
_cell.angle_beta   90.00
_cell.angle_gamma   90.00
#
_symmetry.space_group_name_H-M   'P 1'
#
loop_
_entity.id
_entity.type
_entity.pdbx_description
1 polymer ?
#
loop_
_entity_poly.entity_id
_entity_poly.type
_entity_poly.pdbx_seq_one_letter_code
_entity_poly.pdbx_strand_id
1 'polypeptide(L)'
;MTQTLSLSSLVSLYFMLAIMAMYLIPLCYWQLRVLRGQRMENPDDSVDDWHLQRIHYGMAFADLFISIPVNIVGIILVFVSPLWGYYGLALVSFWWLWAGVMATSTSLRFEKPKINLMWFLVFPFGALIGACYIIWTIVHFEQIYTM
;
A
#
# COMPACT_ATOMS: atom_id res chain seq x y z
N MET A 1 -20.82 -9.90 16.00
CA MET A 1 -20.33 -8.76 16.79
C MET A 1 -20.53 -7.50 15.98
N THR A 2 -21.48 -6.65 16.38
CA THR A 2 -21.69 -5.32 15.78
C THR A 2 -20.67 -4.35 16.36
N GLN A 3 -19.75 -3.84 15.53
CA GLN A 3 -18.79 -2.81 15.92
C GLN A 3 -19.54 -1.55 16.38
N THR A 4 -19.20 -1.01 17.55
CA THR A 4 -19.73 0.28 18.02
C THR A 4 -18.83 1.43 17.56
N LEU A 5 -18.61 1.53 16.25
CA LEU A 5 -17.98 2.72 15.66
C LEU A 5 -19.01 3.85 15.56
N SER A 6 -18.57 5.08 15.82
CA SER A 6 -19.37 6.26 15.48
C SER A 6 -19.62 6.32 13.97
N LEU A 7 -20.69 7.00 13.53
CA LEU A 7 -20.99 7.13 12.10
C LEU A 7 -19.82 7.75 11.32
N SER A 8 -19.15 8.76 11.88
CA SER A 8 -17.98 9.40 11.24
C SER A 8 -16.78 8.45 11.15
N SER A 9 -16.54 7.63 12.16
CA SER A 9 -15.49 6.59 12.13
C SER A 9 -15.79 5.52 11.07
N LEU A 10 -17.04 5.12 10.93
CA LEU A 10 -17.46 4.12 9.95
C LEU A 10 -17.35 4.66 8.51
N VAL A 11 -17.76 5.91 8.29
CA VAL A 11 -17.57 6.59 6.99
C VAL A 11 -16.09 6.71 6.64
N SER A 12 -15.25 7.12 7.59
CA SER A 12 -13.81 7.23 7.35
C SER A 12 -13.15 5.87 7.10
N LEU A 13 -13.57 4.81 7.79
CA LEU A 13 -13.14 3.44 7.50
C LEU A 13 -13.48 3.05 6.07
N TYR A 14 -14.73 3.20 5.64
CA TYR A 14 -15.14 2.78 4.29
C TYR A 14 -14.46 3.57 3.20
N PHE A 15 -14.23 4.86 3.42
CA PHE A 15 -13.41 5.68 2.53
C PHE A 15 -11.97 5.15 2.43
N MET A 16 -11.36 4.81 3.56
CA MET A 16 -10.04 4.17 3.62
C MET A 16 -10.00 2.84 2.85
N LEU A 17 -10.97 1.95 3.09
CA LEU A 17 -11.05 0.66 2.39
C LEU A 17 -11.20 0.84 0.87
N ALA A 18 -12.01 1.82 0.44
CA ALA A 18 -12.18 2.13 -0.97
C ALA A 18 -10.86 2.62 -1.61
N ILE A 19 -10.12 3.51 -0.94
CA ILE A 19 -8.81 3.98 -1.41
C ILE A 19 -7.81 2.81 -1.49
N MET A 20 -7.75 1.97 -0.45
CA MET A 20 -6.88 0.79 -0.45
C MET A 20 -7.21 -0.14 -1.61
N ALA A 21 -8.49 -0.43 -1.86
CA ALA A 21 -8.92 -1.26 -2.99
C ALA A 21 -8.53 -0.65 -4.34
N MET A 22 -8.76 0.65 -4.53
CA MET A 22 -8.41 1.34 -5.78
C MET A 22 -6.89 1.37 -6.02
N TYR A 23 -6.09 1.52 -4.97
CA TYR A 23 -4.63 1.54 -5.07
C TYR A 23 -4.02 0.19 -5.49
N LEU A 24 -4.73 -0.93 -5.27
CA LEU A 24 -4.27 -2.24 -5.74
C LEU A 24 -4.10 -2.31 -7.26
N ILE A 25 -4.89 -1.57 -8.02
CA ILE A 25 -4.85 -1.59 -9.49
C ILE A 25 -3.50 -1.07 -10.01
N PRO A 26 -3.10 0.19 -9.71
CA PRO A 26 -1.80 0.69 -10.14
C PRO A 26 -0.66 -0.12 -9.51
N LEU A 27 -0.76 -0.50 -8.22
CA LEU A 27 0.27 -1.31 -7.57
C LEU A 27 0.52 -2.63 -8.32
N CYS A 28 -0.54 -3.41 -8.57
CA CYS A 28 -0.45 -4.67 -9.30
C CYS A 28 0.14 -4.48 -10.71
N TYR A 29 -0.33 -3.45 -11.44
CA TYR A 29 0.21 -3.13 -12.76
C TYR A 29 1.72 -2.90 -12.73
N TRP A 30 2.21 -2.05 -11.83
CA TRP A 30 3.64 -1.74 -11.74
C TRP A 30 4.47 -2.94 -11.29
N GLN A 31 4.03 -3.68 -10.28
CA GLN A 31 4.79 -4.83 -9.77
C GLN A 31 4.84 -5.98 -10.78
N LEU A 32 3.80 -6.17 -11.60
CA LEU A 32 3.83 -7.14 -12.70
C LEU A 32 4.86 -6.77 -13.75
N ARG A 33 5.03 -5.48 -14.05
CA ARG A 33 6.05 -5.01 -15.02
C ARG A 33 7.46 -5.25 -14.48
N VAL A 34 7.68 -4.97 -13.20
CA VAL A 34 8.95 -5.25 -12.51
C VAL A 34 9.26 -6.75 -12.57
N LEU A 35 8.32 -7.64 -12.22
CA LEU A 35 8.59 -9.09 -12.29
C LEU A 35 8.85 -9.60 -13.73
N ARG A 36 8.37 -8.90 -14.76
CA ARG A 36 8.44 -9.32 -16.17
C ARG A 36 9.72 -8.96 -16.91
N GLY A 37 10.68 -8.27 -16.31
CA GLY A 37 11.87 -7.82 -17.07
C GLY A 37 11.74 -6.43 -17.63
N GLN A 38 10.60 -5.77 -17.43
CA GLN A 38 10.39 -4.49 -18.10
C GLN A 38 11.22 -3.42 -17.39
N ARG A 39 12.02 -2.71 -18.18
CA ARG A 39 12.75 -1.56 -17.68
C ARG A 39 11.75 -0.47 -17.29
N MET A 40 12.03 0.24 -16.21
CA MET A 40 11.19 1.34 -15.78
C MET A 40 11.63 2.59 -16.53
N GLU A 41 10.81 3.01 -17.49
CA GLU A 41 10.98 4.28 -18.18
C GLU A 41 10.48 5.39 -17.26
N ASN A 42 11.41 6.20 -16.77
CA ASN A 42 11.10 7.33 -15.92
C ASN A 42 10.56 8.50 -16.73
N PRO A 43 9.85 9.44 -16.09
CA PRO A 43 9.31 10.63 -16.77
C PRO A 43 10.35 11.60 -17.35
N ASP A 44 11.64 11.33 -17.15
CA ASP A 44 12.78 12.09 -17.66
C ASP A 44 13.55 11.34 -18.75
N ASP A 45 12.95 10.29 -19.34
CA ASP A 45 13.52 9.40 -20.36
C ASP A 45 14.70 8.53 -19.86
N SER A 46 15.02 8.58 -18.57
CA SER A 46 15.95 7.62 -17.97
C SER A 46 15.30 6.23 -17.84
N VAL A 47 16.13 5.20 -17.84
CA VAL A 47 15.67 3.81 -17.87
C VAL A 47 16.32 3.07 -16.70
N ASP A 48 15.53 2.80 -15.66
CA ASP A 48 16.01 2.03 -14.52
C ASP A 48 15.95 0.55 -14.81
N ASP A 49 17.13 -0.07 -14.73
CA ASP A 49 17.28 -1.51 -14.80
C ASP A 49 17.14 -2.09 -13.39
N TRP A 50 15.96 -2.62 -13.10
CA TRP A 50 15.66 -3.26 -11.84
C TRP A 50 16.51 -4.54 -11.61
N HIS A 51 17.16 -5.10 -12.63
CA HIS A 51 18.15 -6.16 -12.45
C HIS A 51 19.38 -5.70 -11.64
N LEU A 52 19.67 -4.40 -11.66
CA LEU A 52 20.71 -3.78 -10.84
C LEU A 52 20.24 -3.51 -9.40
N GLN A 53 18.92 -3.50 -9.17
CA GLN A 53 18.32 -3.15 -7.88
C GLN A 53 17.48 -4.32 -7.31
N ARG A 54 18.15 -5.40 -6.86
CA ARG A 54 17.53 -6.65 -6.35
C ARG A 54 16.41 -6.43 -5.32
N ILE A 55 16.46 -5.34 -4.56
CA ILE A 55 15.44 -4.97 -3.57
C ILE A 55 14.08 -4.71 -4.25
N HIS A 56 14.06 -4.06 -5.41
CA HIS A 56 12.82 -3.79 -6.16
C HIS A 56 12.13 -5.06 -6.63
N TYR A 57 12.88 -6.06 -7.07
CA TYR A 57 12.31 -7.37 -7.40
C TYR A 57 11.71 -8.07 -6.18
N GLY A 58 12.42 -8.05 -5.05
CA GLY A 58 11.92 -8.60 -3.78
C GLY A 58 10.64 -7.90 -3.31
N MET A 59 10.56 -6.56 -3.45
CA MET A 59 9.36 -5.79 -3.14
C MET A 59 8.21 -6.15 -4.09
N ALA A 60 8.47 -6.26 -5.40
CA ALA A 60 7.46 -6.66 -6.39
C ALA A 60 6.87 -8.05 -6.11
N PHE A 61 7.73 -8.99 -5.71
CA PHE A 61 7.31 -10.33 -5.32
C PHE A 61 6.44 -10.28 -4.05
N ALA A 62 6.90 -9.59 -3.00
CA ALA A 62 6.13 -9.46 -1.77
C ALA A 62 4.78 -8.75 -2.00
N ASP A 63 4.73 -7.75 -2.87
CA ASP A 63 3.49 -7.05 -3.20
C ASP A 63 2.48 -7.98 -3.89
N LEU A 64 2.89 -8.69 -4.93
CA LEU A 64 1.97 -9.53 -5.72
C LEU A 64 1.51 -10.78 -5.00
N PHE A 65 2.37 -11.41 -4.21
CA PHE A 65 2.06 -12.69 -3.58
C PHE A 65 1.63 -12.59 -2.12
N ILE A 66 1.88 -11.45 -1.46
CA ILE A 66 1.55 -11.26 -0.04
C ILE A 66 0.67 -10.03 0.14
N SER A 67 1.17 -8.84 -0.19
CA SER A 67 0.49 -7.60 0.17
C SER A 67 -0.88 -7.45 -0.51
N ILE A 68 -0.95 -7.64 -1.82
CA ILE A 68 -2.20 -7.52 -2.60
C ILE A 68 -3.22 -8.58 -2.15
N PRO A 69 -2.88 -9.89 -2.07
CA PRO A 69 -3.81 -10.89 -1.54
C PRO A 69 -4.29 -10.61 -0.12
N VAL A 70 -3.37 -10.26 0.79
CA VAL A 70 -3.73 -9.96 2.19
C VAL A 70 -4.60 -8.71 2.28
N ASN A 71 -4.42 -7.72 1.40
CA ASN A 71 -5.28 -6.55 1.37
C ASN A 71 -6.70 -6.93 0.95
N ILE A 72 -6.86 -7.66 -0.17
CA ILE A 72 -8.17 -8.09 -0.67
C ILE A 72 -8.90 -8.92 0.40
N VAL A 73 -8.21 -9.90 0.98
CA VAL A 73 -8.75 -10.74 2.05
C VAL A 73 -9.06 -9.89 3.27
N GLY A 74 -8.18 -8.97 3.65
CA GLY A 74 -8.38 -8.05 4.78
C GLY A 74 -9.64 -7.21 4.63
N ILE A 75 -9.85 -6.59 3.46
CA ILE A 75 -11.06 -5.80 3.15
C ILE A 75 -12.31 -6.67 3.30
N ILE A 76 -12.31 -7.88 2.74
CA ILE A 76 -13.46 -8.80 2.85
C ILE A 76 -13.70 -9.17 4.33
N LEU A 77 -12.63 -9.51 5.06
CA LEU A 77 -12.70 -9.89 6.46
C LEU A 77 -13.20 -8.76 7.36
N VAL A 78 -12.98 -7.48 7.04
CA VAL A 78 -13.57 -6.37 7.81
C VAL A 78 -15.11 -6.49 7.92
N PHE A 79 -15.77 -7.08 6.92
CA PHE A 79 -17.23 -7.24 6.92
C PHE A 79 -17.73 -8.56 7.52
N VAL A 80 -16.92 -9.62 7.52
CA VAL A 80 -17.34 -10.97 7.97
C VAL A 80 -16.69 -11.43 9.28
N SER A 81 -15.43 -11.07 9.49
CA SER A 81 -14.63 -11.40 10.68
C SER A 81 -13.70 -10.24 11.02
N PRO A 82 -14.24 -9.16 11.60
CA PRO A 82 -13.59 -7.87 11.50
C PRO A 82 -12.23 -7.78 12.18
N LEU A 83 -12.04 -8.47 13.31
CA LEU A 83 -10.78 -8.52 14.03
C LEU A 83 -9.62 -8.97 13.11
N TRP A 84 -9.82 -10.05 12.35
CA TRP A 84 -8.83 -10.56 11.40
C TRP A 84 -8.65 -9.64 10.20
N GLY A 85 -9.74 -9.00 9.74
CA GLY A 85 -9.67 -7.98 8.71
C GLY A 85 -8.77 -6.82 9.11
N TYR A 86 -8.96 -6.30 10.32
CA TYR A 86 -8.15 -5.20 10.84
C TYR A 86 -6.68 -5.55 11.02
N TYR A 87 -6.36 -6.74 11.54
CA TYR A 87 -4.97 -7.20 11.64
C TYR A 87 -4.31 -7.36 10.27
N GLY A 88 -5.00 -7.99 9.31
CA GLY A 88 -4.47 -8.17 7.96
C GLY A 88 -4.20 -6.84 7.27
N LEU A 89 -5.14 -5.89 7.36
CA LEU A 89 -4.98 -4.55 6.80
C LEU A 89 -3.91 -3.73 7.52
N ALA A 90 -3.73 -3.89 8.83
CA ALA A 90 -2.65 -3.23 9.57
C ALA A 90 -1.27 -3.75 9.10
N LEU A 91 -1.14 -5.06 8.89
CA LEU A 91 0.09 -5.67 8.35
C LEU A 91 0.41 -5.15 6.94
N VAL A 92 -0.60 -5.11 6.06
CA VAL A 92 -0.46 -4.55 4.71
C VAL A 92 -0.07 -3.08 4.76
N SER A 93 -0.69 -2.31 5.65
CA SER A 93 -0.43 -0.88 5.79
C SER A 93 0.98 -0.60 6.30
N PHE A 94 1.49 -1.42 7.21
CA PHE A 94 2.89 -1.38 7.62
C PHE A 94 3.82 -1.65 6.45
N TRP A 95 3.53 -2.69 5.66
CA TRP A 95 4.32 -3.02 4.48
C TRP A 95 4.30 -1.88 3.45
N TRP A 96 3.15 -1.30 3.13
CA TRP A 96 3.04 -0.18 2.19
C TRP A 96 3.77 1.07 2.65
N LEU A 97 3.71 1.37 3.96
CA LEU A 97 4.50 2.45 4.55
C LEU A 97 5.99 2.20 4.36
N TRP A 98 6.49 1.02 4.75
CA TRP A 98 7.89 0.69 4.65
C TRP A 98 8.38 0.65 3.19
N ALA A 99 7.70 -0.10 2.33
CA ALA A 99 8.09 -0.28 0.92
C ALA A 99 8.00 1.04 0.16
N GLY A 100 6.95 1.84 0.38
CA GLY A 100 6.81 3.14 -0.26
C GLY A 100 7.89 4.14 0.19
N VAL A 101 8.27 4.16 1.47
CA VAL A 101 9.40 5.00 1.94
C VAL A 101 10.72 4.54 1.32
N MET A 102 10.98 3.23 1.25
CA MET A 102 12.19 2.69 0.63
C MET A 102 12.28 3.00 -0.87
N ALA A 103 11.19 2.80 -1.62
CA ALA A 103 11.12 3.11 -3.04
C ALA A 103 11.26 4.63 -3.29
N THR A 104 10.54 5.45 -2.53
CA THR A 104 10.61 6.92 -2.64
C THR A 104 12.01 7.45 -2.35
N SER A 105 12.65 6.98 -1.26
CA SER A 105 14.00 7.42 -0.90
C SER A 105 15.05 6.96 -1.91
N THR A 106 14.89 5.78 -2.49
CA THR A 106 15.77 5.27 -3.56
C THR A 106 15.63 6.13 -4.81
N SER A 107 14.40 6.41 -5.26
CA SER A 107 14.15 7.24 -6.42
C SER A 107 14.70 8.67 -6.23
N LEU A 108 14.40 9.33 -5.10
CA LEU A 108 14.92 10.68 -4.83
C LEU A 108 16.46 10.73 -4.77
N ARG A 109 17.10 9.73 -4.18
CA ARG A 109 18.55 9.73 -3.97
C ARG A 109 19.34 9.39 -5.23
N PHE A 110 18.90 8.37 -5.97
CA PHE A 110 19.69 7.80 -7.05
C PHE A 110 19.20 8.22 -8.44
N GLU A 111 17.90 8.41 -8.62
CA GLU A 111 17.29 8.66 -9.94
C GLU A 111 17.02 10.16 -10.18
N LYS A 112 16.92 10.98 -9.11
CA LYS A 112 16.64 12.44 -9.19
C LYS A 112 15.46 12.77 -10.14
N PRO A 113 14.32 12.12 -9.95
CA PRO A 113 13.20 12.15 -10.89
C PRO A 113 12.55 13.54 -10.97
N LYS A 114 11.88 13.81 -12.09
CA LYS A 114 10.91 14.91 -12.18
C LYS A 114 9.67 14.56 -11.37
N ILE A 115 9.43 15.29 -10.28
CA ILE A 115 8.26 15.11 -9.41
C ILE A 115 7.00 15.52 -10.19
N ASN A 116 6.20 14.53 -10.60
CA ASN A 116 4.91 14.71 -11.24
C ASN A 116 3.86 13.80 -10.60
N LEU A 117 2.61 13.86 -11.09
CA LEU A 117 1.50 13.08 -10.52
C LEU A 117 1.75 11.57 -10.59
N MET A 118 2.30 11.08 -11.70
CA MET A 118 2.60 9.65 -11.85
C MET A 118 3.67 9.20 -10.87
N TRP A 119 4.74 9.97 -10.72
CA TRP A 119 5.78 9.72 -9.73
C TRP A 119 5.18 9.67 -8.31
N PHE A 120 4.33 10.63 -7.97
CA PHE A 120 3.67 10.65 -6.66
C PHE A 120 2.80 9.39 -6.42
N LEU A 121 2.00 8.98 -7.41
CA LEU A 121 1.12 7.83 -7.31
C LEU A 121 1.89 6.50 -7.18
N VAL A 122 3.05 6.40 -7.82
CA VAL A 122 3.87 5.19 -7.82
C VAL A 122 4.69 5.06 -6.53
N PHE A 123 5.32 6.15 -6.09
CA PHE A 123 6.31 6.10 -5.01
C PHE A 123 5.71 6.43 -3.63
N PRO A 124 5.40 7.70 -3.29
CA PRO A 124 4.97 8.04 -1.93
C PRO A 124 3.50 7.72 -1.62
N PHE A 125 2.62 7.60 -2.61
CA PHE A 125 1.18 7.51 -2.34
C PHE A 125 0.79 6.26 -1.54
N GLY A 126 1.38 5.09 -1.85
CA GLY A 126 1.16 3.87 -1.06
C GLY A 126 1.57 4.02 0.40
N ALA A 127 2.70 4.69 0.65
CA ALA A 127 3.16 4.95 2.02
C ALA A 127 2.19 5.87 2.78
N LEU A 128 1.63 6.88 2.13
CA LEU A 128 0.62 7.74 2.73
C LEU A 128 -0.65 6.96 3.10
N ILE A 129 -1.13 6.09 2.20
CA ILE A 129 -2.30 5.25 2.49
C ILE A 129 -2.03 4.34 3.70
N GLY A 130 -0.86 3.68 3.73
CA GLY A 130 -0.46 2.83 4.84
C GLY A 130 -0.38 3.60 6.17
N ALA A 131 0.24 4.79 6.15
CA ALA A 131 0.31 5.65 7.33
C ALA A 131 -1.08 6.08 7.82
N CYS A 132 -1.96 6.51 6.92
CA CYS A 132 -3.33 6.89 7.26
C CYS A 132 -4.09 5.75 7.94
N TYR A 133 -3.97 4.53 7.43
CA TYR A 133 -4.65 3.38 8.03
C TYR A 133 -4.08 3.02 9.40
N ILE A 134 -2.75 3.06 9.57
CA ILE A 134 -2.10 2.83 10.87
C ILE A 134 -2.58 3.87 11.89
N ILE A 135 -2.57 5.15 11.52
CA ILE A 135 -3.05 6.23 12.40
C ILE A 135 -4.52 6.01 12.76
N TRP A 136 -5.36 5.69 11.78
CA TRP A 136 -6.78 5.39 11.99
C TRP A 136 -6.97 4.23 12.97
N THR A 137 -6.19 3.15 12.79
CA THR A 137 -6.21 1.96 13.65
C THR A 137 -5.79 2.28 15.08
N ILE A 138 -4.79 3.15 15.27
CA ILE A 138 -4.35 3.59 16.61
C ILE A 138 -5.42 4.45 17.29
N VAL A 139 -6.02 5.40 16.56
CA VAL A 139 -7.07 6.29 17.09
C VAL A 139 -8.32 5.49 17.50
N HIS A 140 -8.62 4.43 16.78
CA HIS A 140 -9.79 3.57 17.03
C HIS A 140 -9.44 2.22 17.67
N PHE A 141 -8.27 2.11 18.30
CA PHE A 141 -7.72 0.85 18.78
C PHE A 141 -8.67 0.12 19.73
N GLU A 142 -9.19 0.83 20.74
CA GLU A 142 -10.14 0.27 21.70
C GLU A 142 -11.41 -0.24 21.00
N GLN A 143 -11.91 0.52 20.04
CA GLN A 143 -13.13 0.14 19.33
C GLN A 143 -12.94 -1.08 18.42
N ILE A 144 -11.70 -1.42 18.09
CA ILE A 144 -11.36 -2.47 17.13
C ILE A 144 -10.94 -3.76 17.85
N TYR A 145 -10.13 -3.65 18.91
CA TYR A 145 -9.39 -4.77 19.47
C TYR A 145 -9.77 -5.14 20.91
N THR A 146 -10.53 -4.30 21.62
CA THR A 146 -10.86 -4.54 23.05
C THR A 146 -12.35 -4.81 23.29
N MET A 147 -13.16 -4.96 22.23
CA MET A 147 -14.56 -5.39 22.30
C MET A 147 -14.75 -6.91 22.30
#